data_AF-A0A553BP30-F1
#
_entry.id   AF-A0A553BP30-F1
#
_cell.length_a   1.000
_cell.length_b   1.000
_cell.length_c   1.000
_cell.angle_alpha   90.00
_cell.angle_beta   90.00
_cell.angle_gamma   90.00
#
_symmetry.space_group_name_H-M   'P 1'
#
loop_
_entity.id
_entity.type
_entity.pdbx_description
1 polymer ?
#
loop_
_entity_poly.entity_id
_entity_poly.type
_entity_poly.pdbx_seq_one_letter_code
_entity_poly.pdbx_strand_id
1 'polypeptide(L)'
;MKTIQNQWSIYKIAIAFMMLIFAVISCEKDDNFSDNVPDYTESIVQSFKVGSKYADINHTIGTITMTLPSGTDLKNVKPEIRLPESASVTPASGSTIDFSNGPVTFEVVSTNGAHRTYTASIAAYGDPKILSFSIGDKLGIIDEVNKTIKVEIGSQGGDLSNLAPSFVIAEGTTVDFASGVARDFTSPKVYTVLSNNGYTAKQYTVTVTQIQAPRIDSFVVNGAVGIVDNTANSIVVILPPGTNLTNLAPVITLPADQTVTPASGAAQNFSNGSVTYTVKNKENLTKVYNVKVESIAATKYAFLGLEDNVSSLVDDDAKAAATWMQSTYGADFKYIKIADISALNIGDVKVAMLYYLTPSENQNFSASPSDVSTMLPAALRAGASQANVLKSWVKGGGDMLIAGDPSPFIFSLGRVPANFGAARAPGNYVFSEFGCAGASGCYDTGKPANDIWGLGMRDANNSGNRRTHAIFNGLTFEGGTGNEYLPLQNSANREVRLIWWQHFDGILNPSCCGSDAAVKFEKTLTAVKFGTLRHIGDAFGYGAVEFKRTDLTNDASFDSQIPKDYKGHLFTISNTIVGYEWNSNGTTNAYQNNIKVFTKNIIDYLYSINND
;
A
#
# COMPACT_ATOMS: atom_id res chain seq x y z
N MET A 1 -5.53 -110.27 29.20
CA MET A 1 -5.40 -109.05 28.38
C MET A 1 -6.04 -107.91 29.14
N LYS A 2 -5.21 -107.03 29.71
CA LYS A 2 -5.62 -105.95 30.62
C LYS A 2 -5.37 -104.59 29.95
N THR A 3 -6.21 -103.63 30.35
CA THR A 3 -5.96 -102.18 30.42
C THR A 3 -5.95 -101.35 29.14
N ILE A 4 -7.16 -101.04 28.65
CA ILE A 4 -7.51 -99.74 28.05
C ILE A 4 -8.51 -99.08 29.03
N GLN A 5 -8.06 -98.32 30.03
CA GLN A 5 -8.98 -97.57 30.89
C GLN A 5 -8.45 -96.24 31.46
N ASN A 6 -7.28 -95.75 31.06
CA ASN A 6 -6.70 -94.53 31.66
C ASN A 6 -6.61 -93.29 30.76
N GLN A 7 -7.12 -93.30 29.54
CA GLN A 7 -7.12 -92.10 28.68
C GLN A 7 -8.43 -91.30 28.69
N TRP A 8 -9.50 -91.81 29.29
CA TRP A 8 -10.78 -91.10 29.42
C TRP A 8 -10.87 -90.16 30.64
N SER A 9 -9.90 -90.20 31.55
CA SER A 9 -9.90 -89.37 32.77
C SER A 9 -9.23 -88.00 32.54
N ILE A 10 -8.15 -87.94 31.75
CA ILE A 10 -7.40 -86.70 31.54
C ILE A 10 -8.17 -85.73 30.63
N TYR A 11 -8.88 -86.22 29.62
CA TYR A 11 -9.72 -85.36 28.75
C TYR A 11 -10.95 -84.80 29.47
N LYS A 12 -11.54 -85.52 30.44
CA LYS A 12 -12.65 -84.98 31.24
C LYS A 12 -12.20 -83.94 32.26
N ILE A 13 -10.99 -84.07 32.81
CA ILE A 13 -10.40 -83.07 33.71
C ILE A 13 -9.91 -81.84 32.92
N ALA A 14 -9.32 -82.02 31.74
CA ALA A 14 -8.90 -80.90 30.89
C ALA A 14 -10.10 -80.12 30.32
N ILE A 15 -11.19 -80.80 29.93
CA ILE A 15 -12.43 -80.14 29.50
C ILE A 15 -13.16 -79.50 30.69
N ALA A 16 -13.13 -80.10 31.87
CA ALA A 16 -13.68 -79.46 33.08
C ALA A 16 -12.85 -78.25 33.53
N PHE A 17 -11.53 -78.26 33.38
CA PHE A 17 -10.66 -77.11 33.71
C PHE A 17 -10.74 -76.03 32.62
N MET A 18 -10.94 -76.39 31.36
CA MET A 18 -11.18 -75.43 30.26
C MET A 18 -12.59 -74.84 30.34
N MET A 19 -13.61 -75.61 30.75
CA MET A 19 -14.96 -75.07 31.05
C MET A 19 -14.99 -74.24 32.33
N LEU A 20 -14.10 -74.47 33.31
CA LEU A 20 -13.97 -73.61 34.49
C LEU A 20 -13.20 -72.31 34.19
N ILE A 21 -12.28 -72.33 33.22
CA ILE A 21 -11.58 -71.14 32.73
C ILE A 21 -12.47 -70.30 31.79
N PHE A 22 -13.44 -70.90 31.11
CA PHE A 22 -14.51 -70.17 30.38
C PHE A 22 -15.67 -69.70 31.28
N ALA A 23 -15.68 -70.02 32.58
CA ALA A 23 -16.68 -69.56 33.54
C ALA A 23 -16.22 -68.37 34.42
N VAL A 24 -15.00 -67.86 34.20
CA VAL A 24 -14.49 -66.64 34.85
C VAL A 24 -14.14 -65.53 33.85
N ILE A 25 -14.61 -65.64 32.61
CA ILE A 25 -14.88 -64.43 31.82
C ILE A 25 -16.22 -63.91 32.35
N SER A 26 -16.12 -63.29 33.53
CA SER A 26 -17.04 -62.21 33.92
C SER A 26 -17.29 -61.38 32.67
N CYS A 27 -18.56 -61.10 32.37
CA CYS A 27 -18.93 -60.00 31.50
C CYS A 27 -17.97 -58.84 31.77
N GLU A 28 -17.02 -58.57 30.87
CA GLU A 28 -16.54 -57.21 30.74
C GLU A 28 -17.77 -56.47 30.20
N LYS A 29 -18.57 -55.91 31.13
CA LYS A 29 -19.40 -54.74 30.82
C LYS A 29 -18.38 -53.69 30.38
N ASP A 30 -18.00 -53.74 29.10
CA ASP A 30 -17.11 -52.79 28.45
C ASP A 30 -17.92 -51.51 28.19
N ASP A 31 -18.42 -50.93 29.27
CA ASP A 31 -18.86 -49.56 29.30
C ASP A 31 -17.65 -48.76 29.80
N ASN A 32 -16.64 -48.60 28.94
CA ASN A 32 -15.46 -47.78 29.23
C ASN A 32 -15.87 -46.29 29.24
N PHE A 33 -16.28 -45.80 30.40
CA PHE A 33 -16.60 -44.40 30.63
C PHE A 33 -15.31 -43.57 30.74
N SER A 34 -15.33 -42.36 30.18
CA SER A 34 -14.20 -41.43 30.23
C SER A 34 -14.03 -40.73 31.58
N ASP A 35 -14.97 -40.92 32.51
CA ASP A 35 -14.99 -40.28 33.83
C ASP A 35 -15.20 -41.28 34.97
N ASN A 36 -14.89 -40.87 36.20
CA ASN A 36 -15.08 -41.71 37.38
C ASN A 36 -16.59 -41.89 37.62
N VAL A 37 -17.06 -43.13 37.47
CA VAL A 37 -18.42 -43.51 37.82
C VAL A 37 -18.45 -43.92 39.30
N PRO A 38 -19.04 -43.14 40.21
CA PRO A 38 -19.27 -43.57 41.59
C PRO A 38 -20.16 -44.81 41.58
N ASP A 39 -19.87 -45.76 42.48
CA ASP A 39 -20.41 -47.13 42.62
C ASP A 39 -21.94 -47.26 42.46
N TYR A 40 -22.43 -47.19 41.21
CA TYR A 40 -23.84 -47.26 40.80
C TYR A 40 -23.98 -47.74 39.34
N THR A 41 -23.28 -48.80 38.93
CA THR A 41 -23.30 -49.32 37.53
C THR A 41 -24.68 -49.77 37.04
N GLU A 42 -25.68 -49.85 37.92
CA GLU A 42 -27.05 -50.29 37.62
C GLU A 42 -28.07 -49.14 37.46
N SER A 43 -27.73 -47.88 37.77
CA SER A 43 -28.65 -46.71 37.67
C SER A 43 -28.05 -45.53 36.90
N ILE A 44 -27.34 -45.81 35.79
CA ILE A 44 -26.68 -44.81 34.94
C ILE A 44 -27.31 -44.70 33.54
N VAL A 45 -27.06 -43.56 32.87
CA VAL A 45 -27.32 -43.40 31.44
C VAL A 45 -26.11 -43.89 30.65
N GLN A 46 -26.25 -44.98 29.89
CA GLN A 46 -25.16 -45.52 29.05
C GLN A 46 -24.96 -44.72 27.76
N SER A 47 -26.04 -44.21 27.18
CA SER A 47 -25.96 -43.29 26.05
C SER A 47 -27.21 -42.42 25.98
N PHE A 48 -27.05 -41.18 25.54
CA PHE A 48 -28.14 -40.25 25.28
C PHE A 48 -27.95 -39.71 23.86
N LYS A 49 -28.93 -39.93 22.99
CA LYS A 49 -28.82 -39.62 21.55
C LYS A 49 -30.05 -38.87 21.06
N VAL A 50 -29.85 -37.88 20.19
CA VAL A 50 -30.94 -37.20 19.47
C VAL A 50 -30.61 -37.26 17.98
N GLY A 51 -31.49 -37.88 17.18
CA GLY A 51 -31.21 -38.13 15.76
C GLY A 51 -29.99 -39.04 15.60
N SER A 52 -28.90 -38.54 15.00
CA SER A 52 -27.64 -39.27 14.84
C SER A 52 -26.55 -38.86 15.84
N LYS A 53 -26.78 -37.84 16.67
CA LYS A 53 -25.75 -37.25 17.54
C LYS A 53 -25.87 -37.78 18.98
N TYR A 54 -24.74 -38.19 19.54
CA TYR A 54 -24.61 -38.57 20.96
C TYR A 54 -24.29 -37.35 21.81
N ALA A 55 -24.83 -37.32 23.04
CA ALA A 55 -24.52 -36.32 24.06
C ALA A 55 -23.20 -36.65 24.75
N ASP A 56 -22.57 -35.62 25.31
CA ASP A 56 -21.54 -35.80 26.32
C ASP A 56 -22.22 -36.07 27.66
N ILE A 57 -21.81 -37.14 28.33
CA ILE A 57 -22.36 -37.55 29.62
C ILE A 57 -21.24 -37.47 30.65
N ASN A 58 -21.45 -36.71 31.71
CA ASN A 58 -20.61 -36.72 32.90
C ASN A 58 -21.37 -37.42 34.02
N HIS A 59 -20.95 -38.64 34.31
CA HIS A 59 -21.49 -39.45 35.39
C HIS A 59 -21.11 -38.84 36.73
N THR A 60 -19.86 -38.41 36.95
CA THR A 60 -19.40 -37.87 38.26
C THR A 60 -20.34 -36.79 38.82
N ILE A 61 -20.81 -35.85 37.99
CA ILE A 61 -21.72 -34.78 38.40
C ILE A 61 -23.16 -34.93 37.89
N GLY A 62 -23.48 -36.02 37.19
CA GLY A 62 -24.83 -36.32 36.70
C GLY A 62 -25.32 -35.29 35.67
N THR A 63 -24.52 -34.94 34.67
CA THR A 63 -24.91 -33.99 33.62
C THR A 63 -24.86 -34.62 32.24
N ILE A 64 -25.76 -34.17 31.38
CA ILE A 64 -25.83 -34.54 29.97
C ILE A 64 -25.83 -33.25 29.17
N THR A 65 -24.87 -33.07 28.27
CA THR A 65 -24.79 -31.86 27.45
C THR A 65 -24.80 -32.20 25.97
N MET A 66 -25.60 -31.48 25.19
CA MET A 66 -25.66 -31.64 23.75
C MET A 66 -25.91 -30.30 23.06
N THR A 67 -25.15 -30.04 22.00
CA THR A 67 -25.45 -28.95 21.06
C THR A 67 -26.02 -29.53 19.76
N LEU A 68 -27.24 -29.16 19.41
CA LEU A 68 -27.89 -29.47 18.15
C LEU A 68 -27.62 -28.37 17.11
N PRO A 69 -27.79 -28.63 15.80
CA PRO A 69 -27.74 -27.59 14.78
C PRO A 69 -28.72 -26.45 15.09
N SER A 70 -28.38 -25.23 14.73
CA SER A 70 -29.33 -24.11 14.84
C SER A 70 -30.62 -24.38 14.07
N GLY A 71 -31.70 -23.74 14.50
CA GLY A 71 -33.05 -23.95 13.96
C GLY A 71 -33.74 -25.22 14.45
N THR A 72 -33.05 -26.09 15.21
CA THR A 72 -33.68 -27.27 15.82
C THR A 72 -34.78 -26.83 16.80
N ASP A 73 -35.97 -27.42 16.67
CA ASP A 73 -37.09 -27.17 17.58
C ASP A 73 -36.83 -27.83 18.95
N LEU A 74 -36.36 -27.02 19.90
CA LEU A 74 -36.09 -27.47 21.26
C LEU A 74 -37.35 -27.82 22.06
N LYS A 75 -38.56 -27.51 21.57
CA LYS A 75 -39.81 -27.90 22.26
C LYS A 75 -40.19 -29.36 22.06
N ASN A 76 -39.65 -29.97 21.00
CA ASN A 76 -40.07 -31.30 20.54
C ASN A 76 -38.89 -32.27 20.38
N VAL A 77 -37.93 -32.25 21.31
CA VAL A 77 -36.75 -33.12 21.25
C VAL A 77 -37.11 -34.54 21.73
N LYS A 78 -36.73 -35.56 20.97
CA LYS A 78 -36.94 -36.97 21.32
C LYS A 78 -35.60 -37.68 21.58
N PRO A 79 -35.15 -37.75 22.84
CA PRO A 79 -33.91 -38.45 23.16
C PRO A 79 -34.11 -39.96 23.21
N GLU A 80 -33.22 -40.69 22.54
CA GLU A 80 -33.02 -42.13 22.69
C GLU A 80 -31.99 -42.36 23.80
N ILE A 81 -32.46 -42.92 24.91
CA ILE A 81 -31.68 -43.17 26.12
C ILE A 81 -31.47 -44.68 26.27
N ARG A 82 -30.21 -45.11 26.35
CA ARG A 82 -29.82 -46.49 26.67
C ARG A 82 -29.47 -46.57 28.15
N LEU A 83 -30.00 -47.57 28.83
CA LEU A 83 -29.82 -47.84 30.26
C LEU A 83 -29.39 -49.30 30.48
N PRO A 84 -28.84 -49.65 31.65
CA PRO A 84 -28.76 -51.04 32.11
C PRO A 84 -30.12 -51.74 32.09
N GLU A 85 -30.14 -53.06 31.87
CA GLU A 85 -31.37 -53.87 31.72
C GLU A 85 -32.32 -53.79 32.95
N SER A 86 -31.75 -53.56 34.13
CA SER A 86 -32.46 -53.44 35.41
C SER A 86 -32.96 -52.02 35.72
N ALA A 87 -32.81 -51.07 34.79
CA ALA A 87 -33.07 -49.66 35.03
C ALA A 87 -34.21 -49.09 34.17
N SER A 88 -34.88 -48.07 34.72
CA SER A 88 -35.87 -47.26 34.02
C SER A 88 -35.51 -45.77 34.16
N VAL A 89 -35.98 -44.93 33.24
CA VAL A 89 -35.73 -43.48 33.28
C VAL A 89 -37.04 -42.70 33.16
N THR A 90 -37.17 -41.63 33.93
CA THR A 90 -38.26 -40.66 33.83
C THR A 90 -37.68 -39.25 33.61
N PRO A 91 -38.07 -38.52 32.55
CA PRO A 91 -38.96 -38.90 31.45
C PRO A 91 -38.48 -40.11 30.65
N ALA A 92 -39.43 -40.88 30.09
CA ALA A 92 -39.13 -42.13 29.37
C ALA A 92 -38.33 -41.87 28.08
N SER A 93 -37.43 -42.80 27.74
CA SER A 93 -36.72 -42.83 26.46
C SER A 93 -37.70 -42.76 25.28
N GLY A 94 -37.41 -41.91 24.28
CA GLY A 94 -38.24 -41.70 23.10
C GLY A 94 -39.45 -40.76 23.28
N SER A 95 -39.70 -40.26 24.50
CA SER A 95 -40.73 -39.24 24.73
C SER A 95 -40.35 -37.86 24.18
N THR A 96 -41.34 -37.02 23.89
CA THR A 96 -41.13 -35.64 23.46
C THR A 96 -40.84 -34.75 24.67
N ILE A 97 -39.68 -34.09 24.68
CA ILE A 97 -39.18 -33.26 25.79
C ILE A 97 -38.94 -31.83 25.30
N ASP A 98 -39.37 -30.85 26.10
CA ASP A 98 -39.15 -29.43 25.87
C ASP A 98 -37.90 -28.95 26.63
N PHE A 99 -36.84 -28.63 25.88
CA PHE A 99 -35.59 -28.03 26.36
C PHE A 99 -35.54 -26.50 26.12
N SER A 100 -36.59 -25.89 25.55
CA SER A 100 -36.60 -24.45 25.24
C SER A 100 -36.61 -23.55 26.47
N ASN A 101 -36.98 -24.09 27.64
CA ASN A 101 -37.02 -23.36 28.91
C ASN A 101 -35.82 -23.65 29.84
N GLY A 102 -34.81 -24.40 29.37
CA GLY A 102 -33.61 -24.74 30.13
C GLY A 102 -33.42 -26.24 30.35
N PRO A 103 -32.51 -26.62 31.27
CA PRO A 103 -32.19 -28.02 31.51
C PRO A 103 -33.36 -28.83 32.05
N VAL A 104 -33.46 -30.09 31.64
CA VAL A 104 -34.48 -31.04 32.08
C VAL A 104 -33.84 -32.15 32.90
N THR A 105 -34.46 -32.50 34.02
CA THR A 105 -34.00 -33.58 34.90
C THR A 105 -34.53 -34.93 34.45
N PHE A 106 -33.65 -35.92 34.37
CA PHE A 106 -33.95 -37.33 34.14
C PHE A 106 -33.58 -38.12 35.39
N GLU A 107 -34.52 -38.89 35.92
CA GLU A 107 -34.31 -39.77 37.06
C GLU A 107 -34.19 -41.21 36.57
N VAL A 108 -33.02 -41.82 36.77
CA VAL A 108 -32.77 -43.23 36.47
C VAL A 108 -32.94 -44.04 37.75
N VAL A 109 -33.81 -45.04 37.74
CA VAL A 109 -34.10 -45.89 38.90
C VAL A 109 -33.86 -47.34 38.52
N SER A 110 -33.01 -48.03 39.28
CA SER A 110 -32.77 -49.47 39.17
C SER A 110 -33.73 -50.27 40.06
N THR A 111 -33.99 -51.52 39.71
CA THR A 111 -34.83 -52.45 40.49
C THR A 111 -34.35 -52.68 41.93
N ASN A 112 -33.08 -52.41 42.24
CA ASN A 112 -32.53 -52.52 43.60
C ASN A 112 -32.78 -51.27 44.47
N GLY A 113 -33.48 -50.26 43.94
CA GLY A 113 -33.78 -48.99 44.62
C GLY A 113 -32.71 -47.91 44.48
N ALA A 114 -31.57 -48.20 43.84
CA ALA A 114 -30.58 -47.18 43.51
C ALA A 114 -31.17 -46.22 42.47
N HIS A 115 -31.04 -44.92 42.71
CA HIS A 115 -31.51 -43.88 41.81
C HIS A 115 -30.41 -42.86 41.53
N ARG A 116 -30.43 -42.28 40.34
CA ARG A 116 -29.50 -41.23 39.94
C ARG A 116 -30.21 -40.18 39.10
N THR A 117 -29.99 -38.93 39.45
CA THR A 117 -30.51 -37.79 38.70
C THR A 117 -29.47 -37.31 37.70
N TYR A 118 -29.90 -37.16 36.45
CA TYR A 118 -29.15 -36.49 35.39
C TYR A 118 -29.82 -35.18 35.03
N THR A 119 -29.05 -34.10 34.96
CA THR A 119 -29.52 -32.82 34.41
C THR A 119 -29.07 -32.71 32.97
N ALA A 120 -30.03 -32.78 32.03
CA ALA A 120 -29.76 -32.68 30.60
C ALA A 120 -29.93 -31.23 30.11
N SER A 121 -28.86 -30.66 29.57
CA SER A 121 -28.85 -29.34 28.94
C SER A 121 -28.62 -29.50 27.44
N ILE A 122 -29.67 -29.27 26.66
CA ILE A 122 -29.64 -29.34 25.20
C ILE A 122 -29.89 -27.95 24.64
N ALA A 123 -29.00 -27.50 23.76
CA ALA A 123 -29.11 -26.21 23.10
C ALA A 123 -28.89 -26.34 21.59
N ALA A 124 -29.36 -25.37 20.80
CA ALA A 124 -29.23 -25.34 19.35
C ALA A 124 -28.42 -24.11 18.93
N TYR A 125 -27.21 -24.33 18.39
CA TYR A 125 -26.28 -23.25 18.06
C TYR A 125 -25.81 -23.29 16.61
N GLY A 126 -25.65 -22.11 16.01
CA GLY A 126 -25.12 -21.98 14.65
C GLY A 126 -23.62 -22.15 14.61
N ASP A 127 -23.09 -22.87 13.62
CA ASP A 127 -21.65 -22.92 13.36
C ASP A 127 -21.23 -21.65 12.59
N PRO A 128 -20.36 -20.76 13.13
CA PRO A 128 -20.04 -19.47 12.51
C PRO A 128 -19.36 -19.59 11.13
N LYS A 129 -20.15 -19.64 10.07
CA LYS A 129 -19.65 -19.82 8.69
C LYS A 129 -20.18 -18.76 7.75
N ILE A 130 -19.31 -18.34 6.84
CA ILE A 130 -19.70 -17.67 5.61
C ILE A 130 -19.89 -18.77 4.57
N LEU A 131 -21.12 -18.95 4.07
CA LEU A 131 -21.49 -20.01 3.13
C LEU A 131 -21.20 -19.62 1.68
N SER A 132 -21.31 -18.34 1.36
CA SER A 132 -20.96 -17.77 0.05
C SER A 132 -20.48 -16.35 0.23
N PHE A 133 -19.63 -15.87 -0.68
CA PHE A 133 -19.17 -14.49 -0.71
C PHE A 133 -18.95 -14.08 -2.17
N SER A 134 -19.29 -12.84 -2.51
CA SER A 134 -19.14 -12.32 -3.86
C SER A 134 -19.02 -10.80 -3.85
N ILE A 135 -18.40 -10.25 -4.90
CA ILE A 135 -18.41 -8.82 -5.21
C ILE A 135 -18.87 -8.68 -6.66
N GLY A 136 -20.03 -8.04 -6.85
CA GLY A 136 -20.68 -8.03 -8.17
C GLY A 136 -20.96 -9.46 -8.65
N ASP A 137 -20.49 -9.79 -9.86
CA ASP A 137 -20.59 -11.12 -10.47
C ASP A 137 -19.44 -12.08 -10.10
N LYS A 138 -18.49 -11.63 -9.27
CA LYS A 138 -17.27 -12.39 -8.96
C LYS A 138 -17.42 -13.13 -7.64
N LEU A 139 -17.34 -14.46 -7.71
CA LEU A 139 -17.43 -15.35 -6.56
C LEU A 139 -16.10 -15.37 -5.79
N GLY A 140 -16.20 -15.37 -4.47
CA GLY A 140 -15.09 -15.58 -3.56
C GLY A 140 -14.78 -17.05 -3.34
N ILE A 141 -13.50 -17.37 -3.27
CA ILE A 141 -13.00 -18.69 -2.86
C ILE A 141 -12.88 -18.69 -1.34
N ILE A 142 -13.72 -19.48 -0.67
CA ILE A 142 -13.73 -19.61 0.79
C ILE A 142 -12.84 -20.78 1.19
N ASP A 143 -11.80 -20.48 1.97
CA ASP A 143 -10.93 -21.47 2.61
C ASP A 143 -11.35 -21.65 4.07
N GLU A 144 -12.07 -22.74 4.33
CA GLU A 144 -12.54 -23.07 5.67
C GLU A 144 -11.43 -23.55 6.61
N VAL A 145 -10.24 -23.92 6.14
CA VAL A 145 -9.13 -24.31 7.01
C VAL A 145 -8.42 -23.07 7.52
N ASN A 146 -8.05 -22.16 6.60
CA ASN A 146 -7.31 -20.95 6.93
C ASN A 146 -8.19 -19.75 7.30
N LYS A 147 -9.52 -19.88 7.16
CA LYS A 147 -10.50 -18.81 7.34
C LYS A 147 -10.16 -17.57 6.50
N THR A 148 -9.90 -17.81 5.22
CA THR A 148 -9.67 -16.73 4.25
C THR A 148 -10.70 -16.76 3.15
N ILE A 149 -11.00 -15.60 2.59
CA ILE A 149 -11.85 -15.47 1.41
C ILE A 149 -11.09 -14.63 0.40
N LYS A 150 -10.86 -15.18 -0.79
CA LYS A 150 -10.18 -14.47 -1.88
C LYS A 150 -11.16 -14.19 -3.01
N VAL A 151 -11.27 -12.93 -3.41
CA VAL A 151 -12.09 -12.49 -4.55
C VAL A 151 -11.18 -11.79 -5.56
N GLU A 152 -11.18 -12.23 -6.81
CA GLU A 152 -10.54 -11.49 -7.90
C GLU A 152 -11.61 -10.78 -8.72
N ILE A 153 -11.58 -9.44 -8.72
CA ILE A 153 -12.48 -8.60 -9.51
C ILE A 153 -11.86 -8.18 -10.83
N GLY A 154 -12.70 -7.94 -11.83
CA GLY A 154 -12.26 -7.51 -13.15
C GLY A 154 -11.59 -6.14 -13.14
N SER A 155 -10.84 -5.82 -14.19
CA SER A 155 -10.14 -4.53 -14.30
C SER A 155 -11.07 -3.31 -14.37
N GLN A 156 -12.36 -3.53 -14.64
CA GLN A 156 -13.44 -2.54 -14.58
C GLN A 156 -14.41 -2.81 -13.42
N GLY A 157 -14.02 -3.63 -12.44
CA GLY A 157 -14.85 -4.11 -11.34
C GLY A 157 -15.17 -3.09 -10.23
N GLY A 158 -14.88 -1.81 -10.45
CA GLY A 158 -15.12 -0.72 -9.49
C GLY A 158 -13.89 -0.32 -8.67
N ASP A 159 -14.10 0.61 -7.75
CA ASP A 159 -13.09 1.15 -6.84
C ASP A 159 -12.98 0.25 -5.60
N LEU A 160 -11.79 -0.31 -5.36
CA LEU A 160 -11.49 -1.14 -4.19
C LEU A 160 -11.81 -0.44 -2.87
N SER A 161 -11.77 0.89 -2.79
CA SER A 161 -12.10 1.63 -1.57
C SER A 161 -13.60 1.62 -1.22
N ASN A 162 -14.46 1.15 -2.14
CA ASN A 162 -15.90 1.25 -2.02
C ASN A 162 -16.65 0.12 -2.73
N LEU A 163 -16.42 -1.13 -2.32
CA LEU A 163 -17.12 -2.31 -2.87
C LEU A 163 -18.18 -2.84 -1.91
N ALA A 164 -19.35 -3.18 -2.43
CA ALA A 164 -20.45 -3.78 -1.66
C ALA A 164 -20.48 -5.31 -1.88
N PRO A 165 -19.98 -6.11 -0.93
CA PRO A 165 -19.98 -7.57 -1.05
C PRO A 165 -21.38 -8.15 -0.77
N SER A 166 -21.73 -9.24 -1.46
CA SER A 166 -22.91 -10.06 -1.16
C SER A 166 -22.47 -11.43 -0.65
N PHE A 167 -22.95 -11.80 0.53
CA PHE A 167 -22.63 -13.07 1.17
C PHE A 167 -23.83 -13.63 1.93
N VAL A 168 -23.77 -14.94 2.16
CA VAL A 168 -24.71 -15.71 2.98
C VAL A 168 -23.94 -16.29 4.17
N ILE A 169 -24.50 -16.20 5.37
CA ILE A 169 -23.95 -16.82 6.58
C ILE A 169 -24.80 -18.01 7.03
N ALA A 170 -24.22 -18.90 7.84
CA ALA A 170 -24.94 -20.02 8.41
C ALA A 170 -26.08 -19.58 9.34
N GLU A 171 -27.15 -20.37 9.39
CA GLU A 171 -28.29 -20.09 10.27
C GLU A 171 -27.89 -20.09 11.76
N GLY A 172 -28.55 -19.24 12.55
CA GLY A 172 -28.21 -19.07 13.97
C GLY A 172 -26.91 -18.32 14.22
N THR A 173 -26.42 -17.57 13.24
CA THR A 173 -25.22 -16.75 13.38
C THR A 173 -25.52 -15.30 12.99
N THR A 174 -24.71 -14.39 13.48
CA THR A 174 -24.68 -12.98 13.09
C THR A 174 -23.30 -12.62 12.59
N VAL A 175 -23.17 -11.51 11.90
CA VAL A 175 -21.88 -11.00 11.43
C VAL A 175 -21.79 -9.50 11.74
N ASP A 176 -20.58 -9.04 12.03
CA ASP A 176 -20.27 -7.65 12.35
C ASP A 176 -20.54 -6.66 11.20
N PHE A 177 -20.53 -7.14 9.95
CA PHE A 177 -20.85 -6.34 8.77
C PHE A 177 -22.07 -6.86 8.03
N ALA A 178 -22.99 -5.98 7.67
CA ALA A 178 -24.15 -6.35 6.86
C ALA A 178 -23.77 -6.59 5.39
N SER A 179 -24.42 -7.57 4.77
CA SER A 179 -24.31 -7.88 3.34
C SER A 179 -24.87 -6.72 2.50
N GLY A 180 -24.23 -6.41 1.38
CA GLY A 180 -24.60 -5.32 0.46
C GLY A 180 -24.13 -3.91 0.88
N VAL A 181 -23.43 -3.77 2.00
CA VAL A 181 -22.91 -2.47 2.46
C VAL A 181 -21.51 -2.25 1.93
N ALA A 182 -21.26 -1.09 1.33
CA ALA A 182 -19.97 -0.77 0.75
C ALA A 182 -18.85 -0.62 1.80
N ARG A 183 -17.66 -1.09 1.43
CA ARG A 183 -16.46 -1.16 2.26
C ARG A 183 -15.21 -0.97 1.42
N ASP A 184 -14.16 -0.51 2.10
CA ASP A 184 -12.82 -0.43 1.57
C ASP A 184 -12.14 -1.81 1.62
N PHE A 185 -11.56 -2.26 0.51
CA PHE A 185 -10.77 -3.49 0.35
C PHE A 185 -9.38 -3.20 -0.23
N THR A 186 -8.90 -1.95 -0.15
CA THR A 186 -7.49 -1.62 -0.43
C THR A 186 -6.52 -2.33 0.52
N SER A 187 -7.02 -2.83 1.65
CA SER A 187 -6.37 -3.73 2.59
C SER A 187 -7.30 -4.88 2.97
N PRO A 188 -6.78 -6.06 3.38
CA PRO A 188 -7.61 -7.17 3.84
C PRO A 188 -8.58 -6.77 4.95
N LYS A 189 -9.81 -7.27 4.90
CA LYS A 189 -10.86 -6.98 5.90
C LYS A 189 -11.28 -8.24 6.64
N VAL A 190 -11.38 -8.15 7.95
CA VAL A 190 -11.75 -9.28 8.82
C VAL A 190 -13.25 -9.21 9.09
N TYR A 191 -13.99 -10.28 8.82
CA TYR A 191 -15.41 -10.45 9.14
C TYR A 191 -15.54 -11.39 10.33
N THR A 192 -16.23 -10.96 11.37
CA THR A 192 -16.47 -11.77 12.57
C THR A 192 -17.89 -12.34 12.52
N VAL A 193 -17.99 -13.66 12.31
CA VAL A 193 -19.26 -14.38 12.42
C VAL A 193 -19.39 -14.91 13.84
N LEU A 194 -20.49 -14.58 14.51
CA LEU A 194 -20.80 -14.95 15.89
C LEU A 194 -21.98 -15.91 15.94
N SER A 195 -21.83 -17.01 16.67
CA SER A 195 -22.92 -17.93 16.96
C SER A 195 -23.93 -17.31 17.93
N ASN A 196 -25.21 -17.67 17.82
CA ASN A 196 -26.26 -17.30 18.75
C ASN A 196 -26.04 -17.79 20.20
N ASN A 197 -25.00 -18.57 20.48
CA ASN A 197 -24.58 -18.84 21.87
C ASN A 197 -23.88 -17.64 22.54
N GLY A 198 -23.47 -16.62 21.78
CA GLY A 198 -22.81 -15.41 22.29
C GLY A 198 -21.31 -15.55 22.59
N TYR A 199 -20.71 -16.72 22.40
CA TYR A 199 -19.31 -17.00 22.77
C TYR A 199 -18.46 -17.56 21.63
N THR A 200 -19.06 -18.34 20.72
CA THR A 200 -18.33 -18.97 19.62
C THR A 200 -18.32 -18.06 18.42
N ALA A 201 -17.14 -17.61 18.00
CA ALA A 201 -16.96 -16.78 16.82
C ALA A 201 -15.88 -17.35 15.89
N LYS A 202 -16.00 -17.07 14.59
CA LYS A 202 -14.96 -17.30 13.59
C LYS A 202 -14.72 -16.01 12.83
N GLN A 203 -13.45 -15.71 12.61
CA GLN A 203 -13.00 -14.55 11.85
C GLN A 203 -12.54 -14.98 10.46
N TYR A 204 -13.07 -14.34 9.42
CA TYR A 204 -12.68 -14.57 8.03
C TYR A 204 -11.91 -13.37 7.52
N THR A 205 -10.68 -13.58 7.04
CA THR A 205 -9.91 -12.53 6.37
C THR A 205 -10.23 -12.51 4.89
N VAL A 206 -10.94 -11.47 4.45
CA VAL A 206 -11.33 -11.23 3.06
C VAL A 206 -10.24 -10.41 2.38
N THR A 207 -9.69 -10.93 1.28
CA THR A 207 -8.76 -10.23 0.40
C THR A 207 -9.38 -10.10 -0.98
N VAL A 208 -9.40 -8.88 -1.51
CA VAL A 208 -9.89 -8.59 -2.86
C VAL A 208 -8.71 -8.15 -3.71
N THR A 209 -8.51 -8.80 -4.85
CA THR A 209 -7.53 -8.41 -5.87
C THR A 209 -8.26 -7.91 -7.11
N GLN A 210 -7.66 -6.96 -7.83
CA GLN A 210 -8.22 -6.45 -9.08
C GLN A 210 -7.28 -6.76 -10.24
N ILE A 211 -7.84 -7.28 -11.33
CA ILE A 211 -7.09 -7.52 -12.56
C ILE A 211 -6.57 -6.20 -13.11
N GLN A 212 -5.31 -6.16 -13.55
CA GLN A 212 -4.77 -4.96 -14.16
C GLN A 212 -5.41 -4.71 -15.54
N ALA A 213 -5.93 -3.51 -15.77
CA ALA A 213 -6.38 -3.06 -17.09
C ALA A 213 -5.21 -3.11 -18.11
N PRO A 214 -5.47 -3.33 -19.41
CA PRO A 214 -4.41 -3.36 -20.42
C PRO A 214 -3.59 -2.06 -20.38
N ARG A 215 -2.26 -2.17 -20.26
CA ARG A 215 -1.35 -1.01 -20.25
C ARG A 215 0.08 -1.40 -20.62
N ILE A 216 0.88 -0.41 -21.01
CA ILE A 216 2.33 -0.58 -21.21
C ILE A 216 3.06 0.02 -20.00
N ASP A 217 3.96 -0.76 -19.40
CA ASP A 217 4.82 -0.30 -18.28
C ASP A 217 6.04 0.46 -18.81
N SER A 218 6.72 -0.12 -19.81
CA SER A 218 7.84 0.55 -20.49
C SER A 218 7.94 0.15 -21.95
N PHE A 219 8.51 1.06 -22.74
CA PHE A 219 8.75 0.88 -24.17
C PHE A 219 10.13 1.44 -24.47
N VAL A 220 11.08 0.60 -24.88
CA VAL A 220 12.48 0.99 -25.06
C VAL A 220 12.91 0.70 -26.49
N VAL A 221 13.57 1.65 -27.14
CA VAL A 221 14.13 1.48 -28.49
C VAL A 221 15.60 1.87 -28.46
N ASN A 222 16.49 0.96 -28.84
CA ASN A 222 17.93 1.19 -28.86
C ASN A 222 18.50 1.79 -27.54
N GLY A 223 17.94 1.40 -26.39
CA GLY A 223 18.33 1.91 -25.07
C GLY A 223 17.67 3.23 -24.64
N ALA A 224 16.99 3.93 -25.54
CA ALA A 224 16.18 5.10 -25.22
C ALA A 224 14.83 4.67 -24.63
N VAL A 225 14.48 5.21 -23.46
CA VAL A 225 13.21 4.93 -22.78
C VAL A 225 12.13 5.83 -23.35
N GLY A 226 11.02 5.24 -23.77
CA GLY A 226 9.85 5.95 -24.27
C GLY A 226 9.07 6.65 -23.15
N ILE A 227 8.54 7.82 -23.48
CA ILE A 227 7.61 8.58 -22.65
C ILE A 227 6.22 7.96 -22.84
N VAL A 228 5.74 7.24 -21.84
CA VAL A 228 4.47 6.50 -21.91
C VAL A 228 3.33 7.35 -21.33
N ASP A 229 2.32 7.61 -22.16
CA ASP A 229 1.04 8.19 -21.74
C ASP A 229 -0.06 7.12 -21.83
N ASN A 230 -0.33 6.48 -20.69
CA ASN A 230 -1.35 5.46 -20.58
C ASN A 230 -2.79 6.01 -20.61
N THR A 231 -3.00 7.32 -20.49
CA THR A 231 -4.34 7.92 -20.56
C THR A 231 -4.70 8.26 -21.99
N ALA A 232 -3.77 8.90 -22.71
CA ALA A 232 -3.92 9.23 -24.13
C ALA A 232 -3.61 8.04 -25.06
N ASN A 233 -3.13 6.92 -24.51
CA ASN A 233 -2.65 5.75 -25.25
C ASN A 233 -1.59 6.14 -26.29
N SER A 234 -0.64 6.96 -25.90
CA SER A 234 0.43 7.42 -26.76
C SER A 234 1.79 7.13 -26.14
N ILE A 235 2.77 6.84 -26.98
CA ILE A 235 4.15 6.66 -26.56
C ILE A 235 5.02 7.45 -27.53
N VAL A 236 5.97 8.22 -26.98
CA VAL A 236 6.97 8.93 -27.77
C VAL A 236 8.35 8.46 -27.35
N VAL A 237 9.14 8.02 -28.33
CA VAL A 237 10.55 7.69 -28.11
C VAL A 237 11.41 8.69 -28.87
N ILE A 238 12.38 9.27 -28.19
CA ILE A 238 13.33 10.21 -28.77
C ILE A 238 14.66 9.50 -28.95
N LEU A 239 15.12 9.42 -30.19
CA LEU A 239 16.40 8.83 -30.58
C LEU A 239 17.35 9.93 -31.04
N PRO A 240 18.68 9.70 -30.96
CA PRO A 240 19.67 10.66 -31.44
C PRO A 240 19.41 11.11 -32.89
N PRO A 241 19.73 12.37 -33.25
CA PRO A 241 19.59 12.87 -34.62
C PRO A 241 20.28 11.96 -35.66
N GLY A 242 19.60 11.73 -36.78
CA GLY A 242 20.10 10.90 -37.88
C GLY A 242 19.93 9.38 -37.69
N THR A 243 19.27 8.94 -36.61
CA THR A 243 18.96 7.51 -36.40
C THR A 243 18.04 6.99 -37.51
N ASN A 244 18.38 5.83 -38.07
CA ASN A 244 17.52 5.17 -39.05
C ASN A 244 16.28 4.54 -38.38
N LEU A 245 15.09 4.99 -38.78
CA LEU A 245 13.81 4.58 -38.21
C LEU A 245 13.12 3.41 -38.94
N THR A 246 13.73 2.85 -40.00
CA THR A 246 13.05 1.88 -40.88
C THR A 246 12.94 0.48 -40.30
N ASN A 247 13.78 0.14 -39.32
CA ASN A 247 13.89 -1.21 -38.78
C ASN A 247 14.34 -1.18 -37.31
N LEU A 248 13.41 -0.85 -36.41
CA LEU A 248 13.64 -0.77 -34.97
C LEU A 248 12.91 -1.91 -34.28
N ALA A 249 13.54 -2.53 -33.28
CA ALA A 249 12.98 -3.64 -32.51
C ALA A 249 12.73 -3.21 -31.05
N PRO A 250 11.52 -2.74 -30.71
CA PRO A 250 11.26 -2.21 -29.37
C PRO A 250 11.22 -3.32 -28.32
N VAL A 251 11.80 -3.05 -27.14
CA VAL A 251 11.66 -3.89 -25.95
C VAL A 251 10.52 -3.33 -25.11
N ILE A 252 9.49 -4.14 -24.92
CA ILE A 252 8.23 -3.74 -24.29
C ILE A 252 8.05 -4.56 -23.01
N THR A 253 7.82 -3.86 -21.90
CA THR A 253 7.42 -4.47 -20.63
C THR A 253 5.95 -4.20 -20.38
N LEU A 254 5.23 -5.25 -19.97
CA LEU A 254 3.80 -5.21 -19.67
C LEU A 254 3.57 -5.70 -18.23
N PRO A 255 2.42 -5.38 -17.63
CA PRO A 255 1.97 -6.07 -16.44
C PRO A 255 1.86 -7.58 -16.68
N ALA A 256 1.91 -8.36 -15.60
CA ALA A 256 1.70 -9.80 -15.65
C ALA A 256 0.39 -10.16 -16.37
N ASP A 257 0.39 -11.30 -17.07
CA ASP A 257 -0.76 -11.84 -17.80
C ASP A 257 -1.31 -10.93 -18.92
N GLN A 258 -0.50 -10.01 -19.44
CA GLN A 258 -0.83 -9.20 -20.61
C GLN A 258 0.04 -9.58 -21.82
N THR A 259 -0.51 -9.33 -23.02
CA THR A 259 0.18 -9.56 -24.29
C THR A 259 0.11 -8.30 -25.15
N VAL A 260 1.05 -8.13 -26.08
CA VAL A 260 1.08 -6.99 -27.00
C VAL A 260 1.32 -7.45 -28.44
N THR A 261 0.68 -6.79 -29.39
CA THR A 261 0.89 -6.98 -30.83
C THR A 261 1.08 -5.62 -31.52
N PRO A 262 2.17 -5.35 -32.24
CA PRO A 262 3.34 -6.23 -32.46
C PRO A 262 4.02 -6.68 -31.17
N ALA A 263 4.62 -7.88 -31.18
CA ALA A 263 5.28 -8.44 -30.01
C ALA A 263 6.57 -7.66 -29.68
N SER A 264 6.97 -7.70 -28.40
CA SER A 264 8.28 -7.21 -27.96
C SER A 264 9.40 -7.86 -28.78
N GLY A 265 10.36 -7.05 -29.26
CA GLY A 265 11.46 -7.48 -30.13
C GLY A 265 11.10 -7.60 -31.63
N ALA A 266 9.83 -7.45 -32.02
CA ALA A 266 9.47 -7.45 -33.44
C ALA A 266 9.94 -6.16 -34.13
N ALA A 267 10.62 -6.30 -35.26
CA ALA A 267 11.05 -5.20 -36.10
C ALA A 267 9.86 -4.39 -36.64
N GLN A 268 9.89 -3.07 -36.49
CA GLN A 268 8.89 -2.12 -36.98
C GLN A 268 9.55 -0.94 -37.71
N ASN A 269 8.81 -0.34 -38.64
CA ASN A 269 9.20 0.85 -39.38
C ASN A 269 8.45 2.08 -38.85
N PHE A 270 9.18 3.03 -38.26
CA PHE A 270 8.66 4.29 -37.75
C PHE A 270 8.96 5.49 -38.67
N SER A 271 9.60 5.29 -39.83
CA SER A 271 9.94 6.37 -40.77
C SER A 271 8.71 7.03 -41.41
N ASN A 272 7.56 6.37 -41.36
CA ASN A 272 6.31 6.80 -41.99
C ASN A 272 5.27 7.32 -40.98
N GLY A 273 5.70 7.61 -39.74
CA GLY A 273 4.84 8.08 -38.67
C GLY A 273 4.61 7.04 -37.57
N SER A 274 3.49 7.17 -36.86
CA SER A 274 3.20 6.34 -35.70
C SER A 274 2.86 4.89 -36.08
N VAL A 275 3.32 3.94 -35.28
CA VAL A 275 2.96 2.52 -35.37
C VAL A 275 1.99 2.16 -34.24
N THR A 276 0.98 1.37 -34.57
CA THR A 276 -0.05 0.95 -33.61
C THR A 276 0.35 -0.31 -32.86
N TYR A 277 0.19 -0.30 -31.53
CA TYR A 277 0.38 -1.46 -30.65
C TYR A 277 -0.90 -1.75 -29.89
N THR A 278 -1.36 -3.01 -29.92
CA THR A 278 -2.56 -3.46 -29.19
C THR A 278 -2.13 -4.32 -28.00
N VAL A 279 -2.43 -3.86 -26.79
CA VAL A 279 -2.23 -4.61 -25.54
C VAL A 279 -3.53 -5.31 -25.16
N LYS A 280 -3.44 -6.56 -24.72
CA LYS A 280 -4.58 -7.37 -24.29
C LYS A 280 -4.32 -7.97 -22.91
N ASN A 281 -5.26 -7.83 -21.97
CA ASN A 281 -5.17 -8.46 -20.65
C ASN A 281 -5.84 -9.85 -20.61
N LYS A 282 -5.76 -10.54 -19.46
CA LYS A 282 -6.36 -11.87 -19.28
C LYS A 282 -7.89 -11.93 -19.40
N GLU A 283 -8.57 -10.80 -19.30
CA GLU A 283 -10.02 -10.69 -19.53
C GLU A 283 -10.36 -10.54 -21.02
N ASN A 284 -9.36 -10.53 -21.90
CA ASN A 284 -9.46 -10.20 -23.32
C ASN A 284 -9.81 -8.75 -23.63
N LEU A 285 -9.78 -7.84 -22.66
CA LEU A 285 -9.91 -6.41 -22.91
C LEU A 285 -8.66 -5.90 -23.63
N THR A 286 -8.85 -4.98 -24.57
CA THR A 286 -7.77 -4.44 -25.40
C THR A 286 -7.60 -2.95 -25.22
N LYS A 287 -6.36 -2.47 -25.37
CA LYS A 287 -6.03 -1.05 -25.44
C LYS A 287 -5.02 -0.81 -26.55
N VAL A 288 -5.28 0.22 -27.35
CA VAL A 288 -4.54 0.51 -28.58
C VAL A 288 -3.68 1.75 -28.36
N TYR A 289 -2.38 1.61 -28.55
CA TYR A 289 -1.37 2.66 -28.41
C TYR A 289 -0.89 3.15 -29.76
N ASN A 290 -0.75 4.46 -29.91
CA ASN A 290 -0.04 5.10 -31.01
C ASN A 290 1.39 5.42 -30.58
N VAL A 291 2.35 4.69 -31.14
CA VAL A 291 3.78 4.84 -30.81
C VAL A 291 4.47 5.66 -31.89
N LYS A 292 5.01 6.81 -31.51
CA LYS A 292 5.83 7.67 -32.36
C LYS A 292 7.29 7.56 -31.95
N VAL A 293 8.19 7.44 -32.92
CA VAL A 293 9.62 7.52 -32.70
C VAL A 293 10.16 8.72 -33.48
N GLU A 294 10.88 9.60 -32.81
CA GLU A 294 11.47 10.80 -33.42
C GLU A 294 12.98 10.74 -33.33
N SER A 295 13.67 11.13 -34.40
CA SER A 295 15.13 11.29 -34.42
C SER A 295 15.45 12.77 -34.35
N ILE A 296 15.44 13.31 -33.12
CA ILE A 296 15.63 14.73 -32.83
C ILE A 296 16.53 14.91 -31.62
N ALA A 297 17.14 16.09 -31.49
CA ALA A 297 17.79 16.48 -30.25
C ALA A 297 16.75 17.13 -29.34
N ALA A 298 16.68 16.69 -28.08
CA ALA A 298 15.97 17.44 -27.05
C ALA A 298 16.81 18.67 -26.70
N THR A 299 16.28 19.87 -26.99
CA THR A 299 17.01 21.13 -26.80
C THR A 299 16.24 22.17 -26.01
N LYS A 300 14.96 21.93 -25.70
CA LYS A 300 14.10 22.94 -25.11
C LYS A 300 14.22 23.03 -23.59
N TYR A 301 14.06 24.24 -23.10
CA TYR A 301 13.93 24.59 -21.69
C TYR A 301 12.45 24.86 -21.42
N ALA A 302 11.78 23.98 -20.69
CA ALA A 302 10.35 24.10 -20.44
C ALA A 302 10.04 24.77 -19.09
N PHE A 303 9.10 25.70 -19.05
CA PHE A 303 8.42 26.10 -17.82
C PHE A 303 7.04 25.43 -17.77
N LEU A 304 6.73 24.76 -16.66
CA LEU A 304 5.46 24.08 -16.43
C LEU A 304 4.55 24.97 -15.57
N GLY A 305 3.46 25.51 -16.13
CA GLY A 305 2.54 26.43 -15.44
C GLY A 305 1.09 25.94 -15.41
N LEU A 306 0.24 26.52 -14.56
CA LEU A 306 -1.15 26.05 -14.37
C LEU A 306 -2.09 26.57 -15.48
N GLU A 307 -1.75 27.71 -16.06
CA GLU A 307 -2.56 28.53 -16.95
C GLU A 307 -2.11 28.35 -18.42
N ASP A 308 -2.75 29.05 -19.35
CA ASP A 308 -2.55 28.78 -20.79
C ASP A 308 -1.22 29.32 -21.33
N ASN A 309 -0.67 30.35 -20.71
CA ASN A 309 0.60 30.96 -21.09
C ASN A 309 1.20 31.80 -19.94
N VAL A 310 2.43 32.28 -20.14
CA VAL A 310 3.17 33.11 -19.18
C VAL A 310 2.37 34.35 -18.73
N SER A 311 1.68 35.03 -19.66
CA SER A 311 0.96 36.27 -19.33
C SER A 311 -0.31 36.03 -18.51
N SER A 312 -0.88 34.82 -18.57
CA SER A 312 -2.08 34.43 -17.81
C SER A 312 -1.78 33.81 -16.44
N LEU A 313 -0.52 33.50 -16.11
CA LEU A 313 -0.12 33.00 -14.79
C LEU A 313 -0.68 33.93 -13.69
N VAL A 314 -1.38 33.34 -12.73
CA VAL A 314 -1.99 34.03 -11.57
C VAL A 314 -0.93 34.31 -10.51
N ASP A 315 -0.15 33.28 -10.15
CA ASP A 315 1.03 33.37 -9.28
C ASP A 315 2.00 34.43 -9.79
N ASP A 316 2.26 35.48 -9.01
CA ASP A 316 3.13 36.55 -9.47
C ASP A 316 4.61 36.11 -9.52
N ASP A 317 4.97 35.20 -8.62
CA ASP A 317 6.24 34.52 -8.52
C ASP A 317 6.49 33.60 -9.72
N ALA A 318 5.58 32.66 -10.02
CA ALA A 318 5.71 31.81 -11.19
C ALA A 318 5.75 32.64 -12.47
N LYS A 319 4.97 33.73 -12.53
CA LYS A 319 4.97 34.65 -13.67
C LYS A 319 6.31 35.35 -13.84
N ALA A 320 6.90 35.84 -12.77
CA ALA A 320 8.21 36.48 -12.79
C ALA A 320 9.31 35.48 -13.21
N ALA A 321 9.29 34.26 -12.67
CA ALA A 321 10.21 33.19 -13.04
C ALA A 321 10.08 32.79 -14.53
N ALA A 322 8.86 32.55 -14.99
CA ALA A 322 8.59 32.16 -16.37
C ALA A 322 8.93 33.27 -17.38
N THR A 323 8.66 34.53 -17.03
CA THR A 323 9.03 35.69 -17.85
C THR A 323 10.54 35.83 -17.98
N TRP A 324 11.25 35.66 -16.86
CA TRP A 324 12.72 35.66 -16.88
C TRP A 324 13.27 34.50 -17.71
N MET A 325 12.71 33.30 -17.57
CA MET A 325 13.13 32.11 -18.31
C MET A 325 12.90 32.30 -19.82
N GLN A 326 11.75 32.85 -20.20
CA GLN A 326 11.43 33.21 -21.58
C GLN A 326 12.43 34.20 -22.17
N SER A 327 12.77 35.25 -21.43
CA SER A 327 13.77 36.23 -21.85
C SER A 327 15.18 35.61 -21.96
N THR A 328 15.53 34.71 -21.04
CA THR A 328 16.87 34.11 -20.95
C THR A 328 17.14 33.08 -22.04
N TYR A 329 16.17 32.22 -22.36
CA TYR A 329 16.36 31.12 -23.32
C TYR A 329 15.72 31.37 -24.69
N GLY A 330 14.94 32.44 -24.86
CA GLY A 330 14.47 32.92 -26.17
C GLY A 330 13.77 31.83 -26.99
N ALA A 331 14.30 31.51 -28.18
CA ALA A 331 13.73 30.52 -29.08
C ALA A 331 13.77 29.07 -28.54
N ASP A 332 14.58 28.80 -27.51
CA ASP A 332 14.66 27.50 -26.85
C ASP A 332 13.78 27.40 -25.60
N PHE A 333 13.16 28.51 -25.19
CA PHE A 333 12.11 28.48 -24.18
C PHE A 333 10.83 27.84 -24.71
N LYS A 334 10.23 27.01 -23.88
CA LYS A 334 8.92 26.40 -24.11
C LYS A 334 8.04 26.59 -22.88
N TYR A 335 6.80 27.04 -23.05
CA TYR A 335 5.81 27.01 -21.99
C TYR A 335 4.91 25.79 -22.20
N ILE A 336 4.66 25.02 -21.15
CA ILE A 336 3.72 23.89 -21.19
C ILE A 336 2.74 24.04 -20.04
N LYS A 337 1.46 24.17 -20.36
CA LYS A 337 0.39 24.10 -19.37
C LYS A 337 0.37 22.70 -18.75
N ILE A 338 0.32 22.63 -17.43
CA ILE A 338 0.36 21.39 -16.66
C ILE A 338 -0.74 20.42 -17.10
N ALA A 339 -1.95 20.92 -17.36
CA ALA A 339 -3.07 20.08 -17.83
C ALA A 339 -2.83 19.45 -19.22
N ASP A 340 -1.98 20.07 -20.04
CA ASP A 340 -1.75 19.69 -21.43
C ASP A 340 -0.49 18.83 -21.61
N ILE A 341 0.26 18.55 -20.53
CA ILE A 341 1.45 17.70 -20.58
C ILE A 341 1.10 16.35 -21.20
N SER A 342 1.85 15.98 -22.24
CA SER A 342 1.70 14.73 -22.99
C SER A 342 3.06 14.23 -23.43
N ALA A 343 3.14 12.96 -23.84
CA ALA A 343 4.38 12.38 -24.37
C ALA A 343 4.94 13.19 -25.56
N LEU A 344 4.06 13.78 -26.38
CA LEU A 344 4.44 14.56 -27.57
C LEU A 344 5.05 15.91 -27.23
N ASN A 345 4.45 16.67 -26.31
CA ASN A 345 4.93 18.04 -26.06
C ASN A 345 6.13 18.11 -25.10
N ILE A 346 6.42 17.05 -24.35
CA ILE A 346 7.62 16.99 -23.49
C ILE A 346 8.82 16.34 -24.20
N GLY A 347 8.61 15.65 -25.34
CA GLY A 347 9.66 14.88 -26.01
C GLY A 347 10.88 15.68 -26.49
N ASP A 348 10.71 16.94 -26.89
CA ASP A 348 11.80 17.83 -27.32
C ASP A 348 12.44 18.62 -26.16
N VAL A 349 11.97 18.41 -24.93
CA VAL A 349 12.43 19.12 -23.72
C VAL A 349 13.62 18.40 -23.11
N LYS A 350 14.71 19.15 -22.91
CA LYS A 350 15.91 18.67 -22.21
C LYS A 350 15.84 18.93 -20.72
N VAL A 351 15.40 20.14 -20.33
CA VAL A 351 15.23 20.53 -18.92
C VAL A 351 13.87 21.18 -18.72
N ALA A 352 13.17 20.81 -17.66
CA ALA A 352 11.94 21.47 -17.22
C ALA A 352 12.14 22.20 -15.89
N MET A 353 11.40 23.29 -15.69
CA MET A 353 11.25 23.97 -14.41
C MET A 353 9.78 23.93 -13.99
N LEU A 354 9.54 23.49 -12.75
CA LEU A 354 8.25 23.54 -12.08
C LEU A 354 8.41 24.43 -10.84
N TYR A 355 7.75 25.59 -10.86
CA TYR A 355 7.82 26.56 -9.78
C TYR A 355 6.52 27.34 -9.64
N TYR A 356 6.09 27.52 -8.39
CA TYR A 356 5.05 28.46 -7.95
C TYR A 356 5.18 28.65 -6.44
N LEU A 357 4.67 29.77 -5.95
CA LEU A 357 4.59 30.11 -4.53
C LEU A 357 3.25 30.82 -4.28
N THR A 358 2.32 30.09 -3.66
CA THR A 358 0.90 30.46 -3.68
C THR A 358 0.29 31.08 -2.43
N PRO A 359 0.98 31.34 -1.29
CA PRO A 359 0.36 31.98 -0.12
C PRO A 359 -0.40 33.30 -0.39
N SER A 360 0.13 34.21 -1.21
CA SER A 360 -0.41 35.55 -1.48
C SER A 360 -1.64 35.47 -2.39
N GLU A 361 -1.55 34.71 -3.48
CA GLU A 361 -2.64 34.54 -4.45
C GLU A 361 -3.68 33.51 -4.00
N ASN A 362 -3.34 32.67 -3.01
CA ASN A 362 -4.17 31.63 -2.44
C ASN A 362 -4.83 30.75 -3.52
N GLN A 363 -4.01 30.06 -4.32
CA GLN A 363 -4.48 29.14 -5.36
C GLN A 363 -5.11 27.83 -4.81
N ASN A 364 -5.54 27.83 -3.54
CA ASN A 364 -6.11 26.70 -2.81
C ASN A 364 -5.20 25.48 -2.71
N PHE A 365 -3.87 25.68 -2.74
CA PHE A 365 -2.89 24.66 -2.43
C PHE A 365 -2.56 24.67 -0.95
N SER A 366 -2.69 23.51 -0.32
CA SER A 366 -2.47 23.33 1.11
C SER A 366 -1.79 21.99 1.41
N ALA A 367 -1.31 21.81 2.62
CA ALA A 367 -0.87 20.54 3.15
C ALA A 367 -1.54 20.28 4.51
N SER A 368 -1.60 19.01 4.88
CA SER A 368 -1.94 18.57 6.23
C SER A 368 -0.70 18.02 6.93
N PRO A 369 -0.70 17.87 8.26
CA PRO A 369 0.42 17.28 8.99
C PRO A 369 0.84 15.86 8.55
N SER A 370 0.02 15.18 7.75
CA SER A 370 0.30 13.83 7.25
C SER A 370 0.44 13.75 5.73
N ASP A 371 0.09 14.81 4.98
CA ASP A 371 0.02 14.75 3.53
C ASP A 371 0.27 16.13 2.89
N VAL A 372 1.31 16.20 2.06
CA VAL A 372 1.69 17.39 1.28
C VAL A 372 1.27 17.30 -0.19
N SER A 373 0.68 16.19 -0.62
CA SER A 373 0.30 15.97 -2.03
C SER A 373 -0.74 16.98 -2.52
N THR A 374 -1.52 17.55 -1.60
CA THR A 374 -2.50 18.60 -1.89
C THR A 374 -1.88 19.97 -2.23
N MET A 375 -0.57 20.14 -2.02
CA MET A 375 0.18 21.30 -2.53
C MET A 375 0.42 21.21 -4.04
N LEU A 376 0.15 20.05 -4.63
CA LEU A 376 0.20 19.83 -6.06
C LEU A 376 -1.19 19.97 -6.66
N PRO A 377 -1.31 20.54 -7.88
CA PRO A 377 -2.54 20.43 -8.66
C PRO A 377 -2.85 18.96 -8.92
N ALA A 378 -4.12 18.62 -9.09
CA ALA A 378 -4.56 17.23 -9.25
C ALA A 378 -3.79 16.46 -10.36
N ALA A 379 -3.45 17.15 -11.46
CA ALA A 379 -2.69 16.60 -12.57
C ALA A 379 -1.25 16.16 -12.22
N LEU A 380 -0.66 16.71 -11.15
CA LEU A 380 0.69 16.39 -10.69
C LEU A 380 0.72 15.50 -9.44
N ARG A 381 -0.43 15.06 -8.93
CA ARG A 381 -0.50 14.12 -7.80
C ARG A 381 -0.12 12.70 -8.22
N ALA A 382 0.29 11.87 -7.27
CA ALA A 382 0.68 10.49 -7.53
C ALA A 382 -0.44 9.74 -8.29
N GLY A 383 -0.05 9.06 -9.37
CA GLY A 383 -0.98 8.30 -10.22
C GLY A 383 -1.73 9.12 -11.27
N ALA A 384 -1.70 10.46 -11.22
CA ALA A 384 -2.31 11.31 -12.23
C ALA A 384 -1.63 11.18 -13.61
N SER A 385 -2.36 11.47 -14.69
CA SER A 385 -1.87 11.28 -16.06
C SER A 385 -0.59 12.05 -16.33
N GLN A 386 -0.58 13.36 -16.06
CA GLN A 386 0.54 14.24 -16.36
C GLN A 386 1.75 13.97 -15.47
N ALA A 387 1.52 13.63 -14.18
CA ALA A 387 2.56 13.11 -13.31
C ALA A 387 3.23 11.85 -13.88
N ASN A 388 2.46 10.90 -14.43
CA ASN A 388 2.98 9.66 -15.01
C ASN A 388 3.74 9.91 -16.33
N VAL A 389 3.32 10.88 -17.14
CA VAL A 389 4.06 11.31 -18.34
C VAL A 389 5.42 11.88 -17.94
N LEU A 390 5.45 12.83 -17.01
CA LEU A 390 6.71 13.41 -16.51
C LEU A 390 7.60 12.38 -15.82
N LYS A 391 7.02 11.45 -15.05
CA LYS A 391 7.76 10.32 -14.47
C LYS A 391 8.45 9.49 -15.54
N SER A 392 7.73 9.14 -16.61
CA SER A 392 8.30 8.38 -17.73
C SER A 392 9.40 9.16 -18.44
N TRP A 393 9.18 10.46 -18.65
CA TRP A 393 10.18 11.37 -19.25
C TRP A 393 11.46 11.50 -18.40
N VAL A 394 11.34 11.68 -17.08
CA VAL A 394 12.50 11.72 -16.18
C VAL A 394 13.23 10.37 -16.15
N LYS A 395 12.50 9.25 -16.15
CA LYS A 395 13.12 7.92 -16.28
C LYS A 395 13.91 7.77 -17.58
N GLY A 396 13.46 8.42 -18.65
CA GLY A 396 14.16 8.47 -19.93
C GLY A 396 15.29 9.48 -20.05
N GLY A 397 15.59 10.25 -19.01
CA GLY A 397 16.72 11.19 -19.01
C GLY A 397 16.32 12.66 -19.04
N GLY A 398 15.03 12.98 -18.88
CA GLY A 398 14.57 14.35 -18.68
C GLY A 398 15.03 14.91 -17.33
N ASP A 399 15.66 16.07 -17.33
CA ASP A 399 16.15 16.73 -16.11
C ASP A 399 15.16 17.81 -15.64
N MET A 400 15.02 18.00 -14.34
CA MET A 400 14.04 18.98 -13.83
C MET A 400 14.52 19.76 -12.61
N LEU A 401 14.26 21.06 -12.62
CA LEU A 401 14.27 21.92 -11.44
C LEU A 401 12.84 21.99 -10.86
N ILE A 402 12.67 21.57 -9.62
CA ILE A 402 11.43 21.71 -8.85
C ILE A 402 11.72 22.69 -7.73
N ALA A 403 11.05 23.84 -7.71
CA ALA A 403 11.28 24.85 -6.69
C ALA A 403 9.96 25.33 -6.10
N GLY A 404 9.96 25.76 -4.84
CA GLY A 404 8.76 26.35 -4.22
C GLY A 404 7.79 25.32 -3.65
N ASP A 405 6.51 25.68 -3.66
CA ASP A 405 5.40 24.83 -3.24
C ASP A 405 5.30 23.47 -3.97
N PRO A 406 5.71 23.31 -5.25
CA PRO A 406 5.66 22.00 -5.90
C PRO A 406 6.76 21.01 -5.46
N SER A 407 7.59 21.33 -4.48
CA SER A 407 8.64 20.42 -3.97
C SER A 407 8.16 18.97 -3.67
N PRO A 408 6.91 18.71 -3.20
CA PRO A 408 6.36 17.37 -3.06
C PRO A 408 6.25 16.56 -4.36
N PHE A 409 6.39 17.17 -5.53
CA PHE A 409 6.28 16.49 -6.82
C PHE A 409 7.33 15.38 -6.99
N ILE A 410 8.45 15.47 -6.28
CA ILE A 410 9.46 14.39 -6.20
C ILE A 410 8.86 13.02 -5.83
N PHE A 411 7.78 13.00 -5.03
CA PHE A 411 7.08 11.77 -4.63
C PHE A 411 6.11 11.27 -5.69
N SER A 412 5.40 12.17 -6.36
CA SER A 412 4.53 11.80 -7.49
C SER A 412 5.32 11.19 -8.63
N LEU A 413 6.54 11.69 -8.87
CA LEU A 413 7.50 11.07 -9.76
C LEU A 413 7.93 9.69 -9.25
N GLY A 414 7.91 9.45 -7.94
CA GLY A 414 8.38 8.22 -7.30
C GLY A 414 9.90 8.11 -7.30
N ARG A 415 10.62 9.24 -7.41
CA ARG A 415 12.08 9.29 -7.23
C ARG A 415 12.44 9.16 -5.76
N VAL A 416 11.57 9.65 -4.89
CA VAL A 416 11.57 9.39 -3.46
C VAL A 416 10.27 8.66 -3.12
N PRO A 417 10.32 7.40 -2.64
CA PRO A 417 9.12 6.65 -2.26
C PRO A 417 8.36 7.32 -1.11
N ALA A 418 7.04 7.42 -1.26
CA ALA A 418 6.15 7.98 -0.24
C ALA A 418 4.76 7.35 -0.28
N ASN A 419 4.23 7.04 0.89
CA ASN A 419 2.86 6.70 1.18
C ASN A 419 2.43 7.51 2.41
N PHE A 420 1.71 8.61 2.17
CA PHE A 420 1.25 9.55 3.19
C PHE A 420 0.25 8.94 4.19
N GLY A 421 -0.30 7.75 3.91
CA GLY A 421 -1.17 7.00 4.83
C GLY A 421 -0.42 6.00 5.73
N ALA A 422 0.89 5.84 5.56
CA ALA A 422 1.70 4.86 6.29
C ALA A 422 2.73 5.51 7.21
N ALA A 423 3.15 4.78 8.24
CA ALA A 423 4.22 5.22 9.12
C ALA A 423 5.54 5.40 8.35
N ARG A 424 6.33 6.38 8.80
CA ARG A 424 7.68 6.67 8.32
C ARG A 424 8.61 5.48 8.55
N ALA A 425 9.32 5.05 7.50
CA ALA A 425 10.29 3.95 7.51
C ALA A 425 11.20 4.02 6.28
N PRO A 426 12.32 3.26 6.19
CA PRO A 426 13.00 3.07 4.91
C PRO A 426 11.99 2.60 3.85
N GLY A 427 12.03 3.21 2.66
CA GLY A 427 11.03 3.03 1.61
C GLY A 427 9.76 3.88 1.75
N ASN A 428 9.64 4.73 2.77
CA ASN A 428 8.55 5.68 2.95
C ASN A 428 9.04 7.00 3.58
N TYR A 429 9.51 7.93 2.73
CA TYR A 429 10.17 9.17 3.14
C TYR A 429 9.23 10.39 3.00
N VAL A 430 8.28 10.54 3.92
CA VAL A 430 7.28 11.63 3.92
C VAL A 430 7.69 12.81 4.82
N PHE A 431 7.18 14.01 4.51
CA PHE A 431 7.33 15.25 5.31
C PHE A 431 6.80 15.08 6.73
N SER A 432 7.37 15.77 7.72
CA SER A 432 7.05 15.53 9.14
C SER A 432 6.92 16.76 10.04
N GLU A 433 7.22 17.95 9.57
CA GLU A 433 6.93 19.18 10.30
C GLU A 433 6.29 20.20 9.38
N PHE A 434 5.35 20.95 9.93
CA PHE A 434 4.41 21.78 9.18
C PHE A 434 4.17 23.08 9.94
N GLY A 435 4.60 24.18 9.35
CA GLY A 435 4.15 25.54 9.66
C GLY A 435 3.61 26.17 8.38
N CYS A 436 2.60 27.03 8.52
CA CYS A 436 2.04 27.75 7.36
C CYS A 436 1.53 26.81 6.25
N ALA A 437 0.98 25.65 6.62
CA ALA A 437 0.53 24.61 5.70
C ALA A 437 -0.89 24.83 5.13
N GLY A 438 -1.66 25.75 5.71
CA GLY A 438 -2.99 26.11 5.20
C GLY A 438 -2.94 26.73 3.80
N ALA A 439 -4.11 26.82 3.15
CA ALA A 439 -4.21 27.32 1.77
C ALA A 439 -3.56 28.71 1.58
N SER A 440 -3.79 29.61 2.53
CA SER A 440 -3.24 30.96 2.57
C SER A 440 -1.75 31.06 2.95
N GLY A 441 -1.10 29.94 3.30
CA GLY A 441 0.28 29.94 3.78
C GLY A 441 0.52 30.93 4.93
N CYS A 442 1.71 31.52 4.96
CA CYS A 442 2.05 32.68 5.78
C CYS A 442 2.55 33.81 4.89
N TYR A 443 2.30 35.03 5.34
CA TYR A 443 2.78 36.24 4.71
C TYR A 443 3.45 37.11 5.79
N ASP A 444 4.77 37.19 5.72
CA ASP A 444 5.57 38.03 6.60
C ASP A 444 5.50 39.48 6.11
N THR A 445 5.32 40.44 7.02
CA THR A 445 5.29 41.88 6.70
C THR A 445 6.20 42.69 7.62
N GLY A 446 6.70 43.81 7.10
CA GLY A 446 7.49 44.78 7.88
C GLY A 446 8.82 44.24 8.41
N LYS A 447 9.40 43.23 7.78
CA LYS A 447 10.69 42.66 8.20
C LYS A 447 11.84 43.65 7.94
N PRO A 448 12.82 43.72 8.84
CA PRO A 448 13.97 44.60 8.64
C PRO A 448 14.91 44.03 7.57
N ALA A 449 15.66 44.90 6.88
CA ALA A 449 16.54 44.50 5.76
C ALA A 449 17.68 43.54 6.14
N ASN A 450 17.98 43.38 7.44
CA ASN A 450 18.97 42.43 7.95
C ASN A 450 18.37 41.05 8.29
N ASP A 451 17.05 40.89 8.19
CA ASP A 451 16.36 39.60 8.22
C ASP A 451 16.49 38.92 6.84
N ILE A 452 17.67 38.33 6.63
CA ILE A 452 18.07 37.74 5.35
C ILE A 452 17.78 36.23 5.37
N TRP A 453 17.00 35.76 4.42
CA TRP A 453 16.75 34.36 4.17
C TRP A 453 17.65 33.86 3.03
N GLY A 454 17.95 32.57 3.05
CA GLY A 454 18.86 31.99 2.08
C GLY A 454 19.25 30.56 2.41
N LEU A 455 20.19 30.05 1.62
CA LEU A 455 20.70 28.69 1.73
C LEU A 455 21.92 28.69 2.67
N GLY A 456 21.81 28.02 3.81
CA GLY A 456 22.92 27.74 4.72
C GLY A 456 23.86 26.70 4.10
N MET A 457 25.13 27.09 3.96
CA MET A 457 26.13 26.35 3.16
C MET A 457 27.33 25.93 4.00
N ARG A 458 27.22 25.91 5.33
CA ARG A 458 28.30 25.49 6.25
C ARG A 458 28.75 24.06 5.91
N ASP A 459 30.06 23.82 5.91
CA ASP A 459 30.59 22.49 5.58
C ASP A 459 30.13 21.42 6.58
N ALA A 460 30.03 21.79 7.87
CA ALA A 460 29.57 20.91 8.94
C ALA A 460 28.08 20.50 8.81
N ASN A 461 27.29 21.26 8.03
CA ASN A 461 25.85 21.02 7.84
C ASN A 461 25.56 20.18 6.59
N ASN A 462 26.62 19.87 5.84
CA ASN A 462 26.60 19.10 4.62
C ASN A 462 27.62 17.96 4.73
N SER A 463 27.75 17.13 3.70
CA SER A 463 28.82 16.12 3.63
C SER A 463 30.19 16.69 3.20
N GLY A 464 30.32 18.02 3.12
CA GLY A 464 31.55 18.73 2.79
C GLY A 464 31.30 20.10 2.15
N ASN A 465 32.37 20.71 1.61
CA ASN A 465 32.27 21.99 0.91
C ASN A 465 31.57 21.83 -0.45
N ARG A 466 30.43 22.51 -0.59
CA ARG A 466 29.60 22.51 -1.81
C ARG A 466 29.69 23.80 -2.63
N ARG A 467 30.34 24.83 -2.10
CA ARG A 467 30.37 26.19 -2.67
C ARG A 467 31.13 26.30 -3.99
N THR A 468 31.96 25.31 -4.31
CA THR A 468 32.73 25.25 -5.56
C THR A 468 31.97 24.58 -6.71
N HIS A 469 30.76 24.08 -6.47
CA HIS A 469 29.94 23.47 -7.51
C HIS A 469 29.53 24.51 -8.56
N ALA A 470 29.43 24.10 -9.83
CA ALA A 470 29.14 25.00 -10.94
C ALA A 470 27.83 25.80 -10.78
N ILE A 471 26.86 25.23 -10.05
CA ILE A 471 25.59 25.90 -9.73
C ILE A 471 25.79 27.19 -8.92
N PHE A 472 26.93 27.37 -8.25
CA PHE A 472 27.25 28.56 -7.47
C PHE A 472 28.24 29.52 -8.14
N ASN A 473 28.60 29.29 -9.41
CA ASN A 473 29.51 30.17 -10.13
C ASN A 473 28.94 31.61 -10.20
N GLY A 474 29.78 32.59 -9.85
CA GLY A 474 29.39 34.00 -9.86
C GLY A 474 28.49 34.44 -8.69
N LEU A 475 28.24 33.57 -7.71
CA LEU A 475 27.53 33.91 -6.47
C LEU A 475 28.52 34.18 -5.34
N THR A 476 28.17 35.13 -4.48
CA THR A 476 28.94 35.48 -3.28
C THR A 476 28.24 34.95 -2.04
N PHE A 477 29.01 34.36 -1.14
CA PHE A 477 28.53 33.88 0.15
C PHE A 477 28.83 34.90 1.25
N GLU A 478 27.91 35.01 2.22
CA GLU A 478 28.02 35.87 3.40
C GLU A 478 28.19 35.02 4.68
N GLY A 479 28.35 35.67 5.84
CA GLY A 479 28.41 35.01 7.16
C GLY A 479 29.80 34.70 7.70
N GLY A 480 30.83 34.72 6.84
CA GLY A 480 32.21 34.45 7.21
C GLY A 480 32.52 32.94 7.39
N THR A 481 33.79 32.63 7.63
CA THR A 481 34.30 31.25 7.67
C THR A 481 33.55 30.39 8.69
N GLY A 482 33.01 29.25 8.24
CA GLY A 482 32.26 28.30 9.06
C GLY A 482 30.79 28.67 9.28
N ASN A 483 30.34 29.83 8.78
CA ASN A 483 28.95 30.30 8.85
C ASN A 483 28.41 30.72 7.48
N GLU A 484 29.01 30.19 6.41
CA GLU A 484 28.71 30.62 5.05
C GLU A 484 27.26 30.32 4.65
N TYR A 485 26.61 31.31 4.03
CA TYR A 485 25.29 31.15 3.42
C TYR A 485 25.19 31.95 2.11
N LEU A 486 24.33 31.50 1.21
CA LEU A 486 23.92 32.24 0.02
C LEU A 486 22.67 33.05 0.36
N PRO A 487 22.74 34.39 0.44
CA PRO A 487 21.55 35.21 0.65
C PRO A 487 20.65 35.19 -0.59
N LEU A 488 19.35 35.02 -0.39
CA LEU A 488 18.35 34.95 -1.47
C LEU A 488 17.22 35.96 -1.30
N GLN A 489 16.84 36.31 -0.06
CA GLN A 489 15.71 37.19 0.20
C GLN A 489 15.93 38.04 1.44
N ASN A 490 15.65 39.33 1.37
CA ASN A 490 15.60 40.22 2.52
C ASN A 490 14.48 41.27 2.44
N SER A 491 13.51 41.01 1.57
CA SER A 491 12.33 41.83 1.39
C SER A 491 11.55 41.96 2.70
N ALA A 492 10.98 43.16 2.91
CA ALA A 492 10.17 43.45 4.08
C ALA A 492 8.85 42.67 4.07
N ASN A 493 8.30 42.40 2.88
CA ASN A 493 7.15 41.53 2.69
C ASN A 493 7.57 40.30 1.89
N ARG A 494 7.14 39.11 2.35
CA ARG A 494 7.50 37.85 1.72
C ARG A 494 6.52 36.74 2.06
N GLU A 495 6.39 35.81 1.14
CA GLU A 495 5.57 34.61 1.31
C GLU A 495 6.38 33.47 1.93
N VAL A 496 5.70 32.72 2.80
CA VAL A 496 6.34 31.68 3.60
C VAL A 496 5.44 30.44 3.66
N ARG A 497 6.02 29.29 3.34
CA ARG A 497 5.54 27.98 3.80
C ARG A 497 6.66 27.33 4.60
N LEU A 498 6.35 26.58 5.65
CA LEU A 498 7.36 25.88 6.45
C LEU A 498 7.04 24.39 6.47
N ILE A 499 7.24 23.75 5.33
CA ILE A 499 7.03 22.31 5.13
C ILE A 499 8.41 21.64 5.12
N TRP A 500 8.69 20.89 6.19
CA TRP A 500 10.06 20.49 6.51
C TRP A 500 10.40 19.11 5.97
N TRP A 501 11.51 19.10 5.24
CA TRP A 501 12.24 17.88 4.89
C TRP A 501 12.96 17.33 6.13
N GLN A 502 12.29 16.46 6.89
CA GLN A 502 12.79 15.84 8.14
C GLN A 502 12.87 14.30 8.05
N HIS A 503 12.95 13.74 6.83
CA HIS A 503 12.60 12.35 6.56
C HIS A 503 13.61 11.29 7.04
N PHE A 504 14.65 11.66 7.76
CA PHE A 504 15.67 10.70 8.23
C PHE A 504 15.74 10.58 9.73
N ASP A 505 15.13 11.51 10.45
CA ASP A 505 15.11 11.43 11.90
C ASP A 505 14.26 10.24 12.36
N GLY A 506 14.86 9.37 13.16
CA GLY A 506 14.31 8.06 13.52
C GLY A 506 14.17 7.04 12.38
N ILE A 507 14.51 7.36 11.12
CA ILE A 507 14.41 6.42 9.97
C ILE A 507 15.77 5.86 9.56
N LEU A 508 16.79 6.71 9.45
CA LEU A 508 18.16 6.30 9.14
C LEU A 508 19.02 6.39 10.40
N ASN A 509 20.19 5.74 10.37
CA ASN A 509 21.17 5.82 11.43
C ASN A 509 22.55 6.13 10.82
N PRO A 510 23.23 7.22 11.22
CA PRO A 510 22.74 8.30 12.11
C PRO A 510 21.54 9.03 11.50
N SER A 511 20.58 9.42 12.35
CA SER A 511 19.26 9.91 11.92
C SER A 511 19.25 11.40 11.60
N CYS A 512 20.01 12.17 12.38
CA CYS A 512 20.21 13.61 12.31
C CYS A 512 21.38 13.95 13.28
N CYS A 513 21.99 15.12 13.30
CA CYS A 513 21.98 16.27 12.40
C CYS A 513 23.43 16.64 12.03
N GLY A 514 24.32 15.65 12.01
CA GLY A 514 25.72 15.82 11.65
C GLY A 514 25.95 15.68 10.15
N SER A 515 27.18 15.98 9.74
CA SER A 515 27.65 15.75 8.37
C SER A 515 27.59 14.26 7.97
N ASP A 516 27.71 13.34 8.93
CA ASP A 516 27.53 11.90 8.77
C ASP A 516 26.08 11.50 8.42
N ALA A 517 25.09 12.17 9.01
CA ALA A 517 23.68 12.02 8.63
C ALA A 517 23.44 12.53 7.19
N ALA A 518 24.06 13.64 6.81
CA ALA A 518 24.01 14.12 5.42
C ALA A 518 24.68 13.12 4.44
N VAL A 519 25.83 12.52 4.79
CA VAL A 519 26.45 11.46 3.99
C VAL A 519 25.55 10.24 3.88
N LYS A 520 24.92 9.82 4.99
CA LYS A 520 24.01 8.67 5.01
C LYS A 520 22.82 8.91 4.08
N PHE A 521 22.21 10.09 4.16
CA PHE A 521 21.17 10.54 3.25
C PHE A 521 21.58 10.44 1.77
N GLU A 522 22.70 11.07 1.42
CA GLU A 522 23.19 11.16 0.04
C GLU A 522 23.42 9.77 -0.57
N LYS A 523 23.96 8.83 0.22
CA LYS A 523 24.14 7.44 -0.22
C LYS A 523 22.83 6.67 -0.32
N THR A 524 21.94 6.84 0.65
CA THR A 524 20.67 6.10 0.69
C THR A 524 19.74 6.49 -0.45
N LEU A 525 19.71 7.76 -0.86
CA LEU A 525 18.85 8.22 -1.95
C LEU A 525 19.57 8.42 -3.29
N THR A 526 20.88 8.20 -3.37
CA THR A 526 21.72 8.62 -4.52
C THR A 526 21.48 10.10 -4.85
N ALA A 527 21.84 10.96 -3.90
CA ALA A 527 21.57 12.39 -3.93
C ALA A 527 22.78 13.21 -3.48
N VAL A 528 22.71 14.53 -3.67
CA VAL A 528 23.67 15.51 -3.14
C VAL A 528 22.90 16.61 -2.43
N LYS A 529 23.17 16.79 -1.15
CA LYS A 529 22.68 17.92 -0.36
C LYS A 529 23.61 19.10 -0.59
N PHE A 530 23.03 20.22 -0.99
CA PHE A 530 23.76 21.47 -1.21
C PHE A 530 23.68 22.40 0.00
N GLY A 531 22.55 22.46 0.71
CA GLY A 531 22.44 23.29 1.91
C GLY A 531 21.11 23.15 2.65
N THR A 532 20.99 23.92 3.74
CA THR A 532 19.82 24.02 4.63
C THR A 532 19.25 25.45 4.63
N LEU A 533 18.25 25.78 5.46
CA LEU A 533 17.91 27.18 5.75
C LEU A 533 19.09 27.84 6.44
N ARG A 534 19.45 29.06 6.02
CA ARG A 534 20.52 29.88 6.60
C ARG A 534 20.58 29.84 8.13
N HIS A 535 19.42 29.95 8.79
CA HIS A 535 19.30 30.03 10.25
C HIS A 535 19.49 28.69 10.98
N ILE A 536 19.51 27.57 10.26
CA ILE A 536 19.73 26.25 10.82
C ILE A 536 21.24 26.00 10.94
N GLY A 537 21.69 25.75 12.17
CA GLY A 537 23.10 25.64 12.54
C GLY A 537 23.73 24.27 12.29
N ASP A 538 22.96 23.25 11.91
CA ASP A 538 23.40 21.86 11.72
C ASP A 538 22.91 21.28 10.37
N ALA A 539 23.07 19.97 10.17
CA ALA A 539 22.65 19.29 8.94
C ALA A 539 21.14 19.01 8.85
N PHE A 540 20.34 19.53 9.77
CA PHE A 540 18.89 19.50 9.68
C PHE A 540 18.40 20.31 8.47
N GLY A 541 17.29 19.89 7.86
CA GLY A 541 16.68 20.57 6.71
C GLY A 541 17.46 20.39 5.40
N TYR A 542 16.72 20.05 4.34
CA TYR A 542 17.25 19.83 3.00
C TYR A 542 16.70 20.91 2.05
N GLY A 543 17.31 22.10 2.12
CA GLY A 543 16.85 23.28 1.39
C GLY A 543 17.14 23.22 -0.10
N ALA A 544 18.28 22.65 -0.48
CA ALA A 544 18.63 22.38 -1.88
C ALA A 544 19.25 20.98 -2.02
N VAL A 545 18.70 20.16 -2.92
CA VAL A 545 19.12 18.78 -3.15
C VAL A 545 19.08 18.45 -4.63
N GLU A 546 20.10 17.76 -5.12
CA GLU A 546 20.07 17.07 -6.41
C GLU A 546 19.88 15.58 -6.18
N PHE A 547 18.82 14.99 -6.73
CA PHE A 547 18.63 13.56 -6.86
C PHE A 547 19.22 13.11 -8.18
N LYS A 548 20.22 12.24 -8.12
CA LYS A 548 20.97 11.77 -9.29
C LYS A 548 20.32 10.53 -9.90
N ARG A 549 20.87 10.12 -11.04
CA ARG A 549 20.61 8.83 -11.70
C ARG A 549 20.64 7.65 -10.73
N THR A 550 19.67 6.75 -10.88
CA THR A 550 19.62 5.49 -10.12
C THR A 550 19.75 4.25 -11.00
N ASP A 551 19.82 4.42 -12.32
CA ASP A 551 20.06 3.36 -13.30
C ASP A 551 21.53 2.90 -13.34
N LEU A 552 22.43 3.68 -12.74
CA LEU A 552 23.84 3.35 -12.59
C LEU A 552 24.11 2.52 -11.32
N THR A 553 25.37 2.16 -11.10
CA THR A 553 25.80 1.52 -9.85
C THR A 553 25.58 2.46 -8.67
N ASN A 554 24.73 2.05 -7.73
CA ASN A 554 24.43 2.80 -6.51
C ASN A 554 25.32 2.33 -5.33
N ASP A 555 25.47 3.17 -4.30
CA ASP A 555 26.16 2.81 -3.05
C ASP A 555 25.49 1.59 -2.37
N ALA A 556 26.25 0.82 -1.60
CA ALA A 556 25.71 -0.33 -0.87
C ALA A 556 24.62 0.06 0.16
N SER A 557 24.60 1.32 0.59
CA SER A 557 23.59 1.91 1.49
C SER A 557 22.31 2.39 0.79
N PHE A 558 22.25 2.29 -0.55
CA PHE A 558 21.08 2.67 -1.33
C PHE A 558 19.86 1.87 -0.90
N ASP A 559 18.73 2.55 -0.65
CA ASP A 559 17.51 1.84 -0.29
C ASP A 559 16.95 1.09 -1.50
N SER A 560 16.88 -0.23 -1.38
CA SER A 560 16.34 -1.14 -2.40
C SER A 560 14.88 -0.86 -2.79
N GLN A 561 14.13 -0.11 -1.98
CA GLN A 561 12.76 0.29 -2.26
C GLN A 561 12.65 1.51 -3.19
N ILE A 562 13.77 2.17 -3.48
CA ILE A 562 13.83 3.25 -4.47
C ILE A 562 14.03 2.64 -5.86
N PRO A 563 13.26 3.06 -6.88
CA PRO A 563 13.44 2.53 -8.23
C PRO A 563 14.83 2.81 -8.80
N LYS A 564 15.39 1.83 -9.51
CA LYS A 564 16.74 1.84 -10.10
C LYS A 564 16.73 2.13 -11.60
N ASP A 565 15.78 2.93 -12.06
CA ASP A 565 15.52 3.14 -13.49
C ASP A 565 15.36 4.62 -13.85
N TYR A 566 15.87 5.53 -13.01
CA TYR A 566 15.92 6.96 -13.33
C TYR A 566 17.22 7.32 -14.02
N LYS A 567 17.13 7.78 -15.27
CA LYS A 567 18.23 8.39 -16.02
C LYS A 567 18.32 9.91 -15.87
N GLY A 568 17.24 10.59 -15.48
CA GLY A 568 17.20 12.05 -15.31
C GLY A 568 17.62 12.50 -13.90
N HIS A 569 18.15 13.72 -13.83
CA HIS A 569 18.46 14.41 -12.58
C HIS A 569 17.29 15.31 -12.15
N LEU A 570 17.00 15.33 -10.84
CA LEU A 570 15.98 16.20 -10.25
C LEU A 570 16.64 17.11 -9.22
N PHE A 571 16.59 18.41 -9.44
CA PHE A 571 17.07 19.41 -8.49
C PHE A 571 15.87 20.02 -7.76
N THR A 572 15.86 19.95 -6.44
CA THR A 572 14.80 20.54 -5.61
C THR A 572 15.32 21.75 -4.85
N ILE A 573 14.62 22.89 -4.94
CA ILE A 573 14.80 24.04 -4.03
C ILE A 573 13.52 24.20 -3.22
N SER A 574 13.59 23.78 -1.97
CA SER A 574 12.45 23.91 -1.06
C SER A 574 12.38 25.36 -0.59
N ASN A 575 11.51 26.16 -1.22
CA ASN A 575 11.23 27.51 -0.72
C ASN A 575 10.57 27.46 0.66
N THR A 576 10.13 26.28 1.08
CA THR A 576 9.65 26.02 2.43
C THR A 576 10.69 26.25 3.53
N ILE A 577 11.91 26.65 3.15
CA ILE A 577 13.10 26.72 3.98
C ILE A 577 14.00 27.91 3.60
N VAL A 578 14.15 28.34 2.33
CA VAL A 578 15.27 29.22 1.93
C VAL A 578 14.95 30.61 1.37
N GLY A 579 13.68 31.03 1.25
CA GLY A 579 13.31 32.37 0.75
C GLY A 579 13.59 32.58 -0.75
N TYR A 580 13.41 31.55 -1.56
CA TYR A 580 13.46 31.57 -3.02
C TYR A 580 12.13 32.11 -3.62
N GLU A 581 12.01 33.44 -3.68
CA GLU A 581 10.83 34.20 -4.13
C GLU A 581 11.20 35.11 -5.32
N TRP A 582 10.47 35.04 -6.41
CA TRP A 582 10.83 35.69 -7.69
C TRP A 582 10.28 37.11 -7.83
N ASN A 583 9.21 37.43 -7.12
CA ASN A 583 8.59 38.73 -7.01
C ASN A 583 8.32 39.04 -5.53
N SER A 584 8.93 40.10 -5.03
CA SER A 584 8.91 40.41 -3.59
C SER A 584 7.72 41.26 -3.17
N ASN A 585 6.52 40.96 -3.71
CA ASN A 585 5.25 41.49 -3.27
C ASN A 585 5.20 43.04 -3.10
N GLY A 586 5.83 43.76 -4.04
CA GLY A 586 5.90 45.24 -4.05
C GLY A 586 7.01 45.86 -3.18
N THR A 587 7.83 45.03 -2.53
CA THR A 587 9.01 45.45 -1.75
C THR A 587 10.33 45.03 -2.41
N THR A 588 11.45 45.62 -1.98
CA THR A 588 12.76 45.39 -2.60
C THR A 588 13.48 44.20 -1.96
N ASN A 589 13.85 43.22 -2.78
CA ASN A 589 14.84 42.20 -2.43
C ASN A 589 16.22 42.59 -3.00
N ALA A 590 17.19 42.85 -2.12
CA ALA A 590 18.55 43.18 -2.52
C ALA A 590 19.28 42.00 -3.20
N TYR A 591 18.78 40.78 -3.00
CA TYR A 591 19.40 39.54 -3.45
C TYR A 591 18.69 38.90 -4.66
N GLN A 592 17.80 39.63 -5.33
CA GLN A 592 17.06 39.11 -6.50
C GLN A 592 17.99 38.61 -7.62
N ASN A 593 19.17 39.23 -7.77
CA ASN A 593 20.16 38.76 -8.74
C ASN A 593 20.71 37.37 -8.40
N ASN A 594 20.86 37.05 -7.11
CA ASN A 594 21.33 35.73 -6.68
C ASN A 594 20.32 34.65 -7.07
N ILE A 595 19.02 34.92 -6.92
CA ILE A 595 17.95 34.00 -7.38
C ILE A 595 18.09 33.73 -8.88
N LYS A 596 18.24 34.78 -9.70
CA LYS A 596 18.39 34.65 -11.16
C LYS A 596 19.64 33.86 -11.55
N VAL A 597 20.81 34.22 -11.00
CA VAL A 597 22.09 33.56 -11.32
C VAL A 597 22.09 32.11 -10.84
N PHE A 598 21.63 31.85 -9.61
CA PHE A 598 21.55 30.51 -9.07
C PHE A 598 20.64 29.61 -9.91
N THR A 599 19.46 30.12 -10.28
CA THR A 599 18.51 29.38 -11.13
C THR A 599 19.09 29.08 -12.50
N LYS A 600 19.72 30.08 -13.13
CA LYS A 600 20.38 29.88 -14.43
C LYS A 600 21.44 28.80 -14.35
N ASN A 601 22.32 28.88 -13.35
CA ASN A 601 23.40 27.91 -13.22
C ASN A 601 22.86 26.49 -12.96
N ILE A 602 21.75 26.32 -12.24
CA ILE A 602 21.12 25.01 -12.06
C ILE A 602 20.55 24.50 -13.39
N ILE A 603 19.75 25.31 -14.08
CA ILE A 603 19.12 24.90 -15.34
C ILE A 603 20.18 24.57 -16.40
N ASP A 604 21.23 25.39 -16.53
CA ASP A 604 22.34 25.14 -17.45
C ASP A 604 23.16 23.91 -17.06
N TYR A 605 23.41 23.72 -15.76
CA TYR A 605 24.08 22.52 -15.25
C TYR A 605 23.28 21.27 -15.63
N LEU A 606 21.98 21.23 -15.31
CA LEU A 606 21.09 20.12 -15.66
C LEU A 606 21.09 19.87 -17.17
N TYR A 607 21.02 20.93 -17.98
CA TYR A 607 21.05 20.83 -19.44
C TYR A 607 22.34 20.19 -19.95
N SER A 608 23.47 20.49 -19.31
CA SER A 608 24.79 19.97 -19.69
C SER A 608 25.01 18.50 -19.33
N ILE A 609 24.17 17.90 -18.48
CA ILE A 609 24.32 16.50 -18.07
C ILE A 609 23.98 15.58 -19.25
N ASN A 610 24.89 14.67 -19.55
CA ASN A 610 24.64 13.58 -20.49
C ASN A 610 23.97 12.41 -19.75
N ASN A 611 22.73 12.10 -20.13
CA ASN A 611 21.91 11.06 -19.53
C ASN A 611 21.78 9.78 -20.38
N ASP A 612 22.47 9.73 -21.53
CA ASP A 612 22.42 8.57 -22.42
C ASP A 612 23.05 7.31 -21.79
#